data_AF-A0A401J978-F1
#
_entry.id   AF-A0A401J978-F1
#
_cell.length_a   1.000
_cell.length_b   1.000
_cell.length_c   1.000
_cell.angle_alpha   90.00
_cell.angle_beta   90.00
_cell.angle_gamma   90.00
#
_symmetry.space_group_name_H-M   'P 1'
#
loop_
_entity.id
_entity.type
_entity.pdbx_description
1 polymer ?
#
loop_
_entity_poly.entity_id
_entity_poly.type
_entity_poly.pdbx_seq_one_letter_code
_entity_poly.pdbx_strand_id
1 'polypeptide(L)'
;MAVISIGNPKGGAGKTTLALVLADTLATNGARVTVIDADPNAIIEKWAQKRERAGRDLPYRVIPRPTQAEMISTMALLQKS
;
A
#
# COMPACT_ATOMS: atom_id res chain seq x y z
N MET A 1 1.38 -13.58 9.37
CA MET A 1 1.29 -12.32 8.59
C MET A 1 0.32 -11.39 9.28
N ALA A 2 0.72 -10.15 9.58
CA ALA A 2 -0.19 -9.15 10.13
C ALA A 2 -0.84 -8.36 8.98
N VAL A 3 -2.12 -7.98 9.14
CA VAL A 3 -2.86 -7.14 8.19
C VAL A 3 -3.35 -5.90 8.93
N ILE A 4 -3.07 -4.72 8.39
CA ILE A 4 -3.46 -3.44 8.97
C ILE A 4 -4.36 -2.73 7.94
N SER A 5 -5.63 -2.54 8.31
CA SER A 5 -6.60 -1.82 7.48
C SER A 5 -6.76 -0.40 7.98
N ILE A 6 -6.56 0.59 7.11
CA ILE A 6 -6.72 2.01 7.44
C ILE A 6 -7.98 2.54 6.74
N GLY A 7 -9.05 2.73 7.52
CA GLY A 7 -10.36 3.16 7.02
C GLY A 7 -10.90 4.38 7.77
N ASN A 8 -11.43 5.35 7.02
CA ASN A 8 -12.11 6.54 7.55
C ASN A 8 -12.96 7.18 6.43
N PRO A 9 -14.27 7.44 6.63
CA PRO A 9 -15.14 8.01 5.59
C PRO A 9 -14.80 9.47 5.25
N LYS A 10 -14.12 10.21 6.14
CA LYS A 10 -13.76 11.61 5.90
C LYS A 10 -12.61 11.73 4.89
N GLY A 11 -12.83 12.54 3.84
CA GLY A 11 -11.78 13.00 2.93
C GLY A 11 -10.74 13.85 3.68
N GLY A 12 -9.46 13.65 3.39
CA GLY A 12 -8.39 14.42 4.06
C GLY A 12 -8.09 14.03 5.51
N ALA A 13 -8.64 12.93 6.03
CA ALA A 13 -8.36 12.44 7.39
C ALA A 13 -6.95 11.85 7.60
N GLY A 14 -6.06 11.95 6.60
CA GLY A 14 -4.68 11.46 6.69
C GLY A 14 -4.47 9.97 6.41
N LYS A 15 -5.47 9.22 5.92
CA LYS A 15 -5.38 7.77 5.65
C LYS A 15 -4.18 7.39 4.76
N THR A 16 -4.08 8.01 3.59
CA THR A 16 -3.02 7.74 2.62
C THR A 16 -1.66 8.11 3.20
N THR A 17 -1.57 9.26 3.88
CA THR A 17 -0.33 9.70 4.55
C THR A 17 0.11 8.69 5.61
N LEU A 18 -0.80 8.25 6.48
CA LEU A 18 -0.53 7.25 7.50
C LEU A 18 -0.09 5.91 6.87
N ALA A 19 -0.78 5.45 5.82
CA ALA A 19 -0.44 4.22 5.12
C ALA A 19 0.99 4.25 4.56
N LEU A 20 1.38 5.36 3.91
CA LEU A 20 2.72 5.52 3.34
C LEU A 20 3.80 5.60 4.43
N VAL A 21 3.60 6.41 5.46
CA VAL A 21 4.58 6.57 6.56
C VAL A 21 4.76 5.26 7.32
N LEU A 22 3.67 4.54 7.61
CA LEU A 22 3.72 3.25 8.28
C LEU A 22 4.43 2.20 7.42
N ALA A 23 4.12 2.14 6.12
CA ALA A 23 4.77 1.20 5.21
C ALA A 23 6.27 1.45 5.09
N ASP A 24 6.68 2.71 4.94
CA ASP A 24 8.07 3.12 4.88
C ASP A 24 8.80 2.74 6.18
N THR A 25 8.25 3.14 7.33
CA THR A 25 8.83 2.85 8.65
C THR A 25 9.01 1.35 8.89
N LEU A 26 8.01 0.54 8.55
CA LEU A 26 8.11 -0.92 8.70
C LEU A 26 9.15 -1.51 7.75
N ALA A 27 9.17 -1.07 6.49
CA ALA A 27 10.11 -1.57 5.50
C ALA A 27 11.56 -1.19 5.83
N THR A 28 11.81 0.05 6.26
CA THR A 28 13.15 0.50 6.68
C THR A 28 13.64 -0.22 7.94
N ASN A 29 12.73 -0.73 8.77
CA ASN A 29 13.05 -1.57 9.93
C ASN A 29 13.16 -3.07 9.59
N GLY A 30 13.24 -3.42 8.30
CA GLY A 30 13.49 -4.78 7.83
C GLY A 30 12.25 -5.65 7.66
N ALA A 31 11.04 -5.12 7.86
CA ALA A 31 9.82 -5.88 7.59
C ALA A 31 9.56 -5.99 6.08
N ARG A 32 9.06 -7.14 5.63
CA ARG A 32 8.52 -7.28 4.27
C ARG A 32 7.13 -6.66 4.23
N VAL A 33 6.98 -5.57 3.48
CA VAL A 33 5.74 -4.80 3.43
C VAL A 33 5.15 -4.83 2.01
N THR A 34 3.82 -4.98 1.95
CA THR A 34 3.03 -4.76 0.74
C THR A 34 1.88 -3.82 1.08
N VAL A 35 1.73 -2.76 0.30
CA VAL A 35 0.64 -1.80 0.40
C VAL A 35 -0.41 -2.14 -0.65
N ILE A 36 -1.65 -2.39 -0.22
CA ILE A 36 -2.79 -2.60 -1.11
C ILE A 36 -3.62 -1.31 -1.11
N ASP A 37 -3.70 -0.61 -2.25
CA ASP A 37 -4.49 0.61 -2.39
C ASP A 37 -5.92 0.26 -2.84
N ALA A 38 -6.85 0.26 -1.88
CA ALA A 38 -8.25 -0.01 -2.12
C ALA A 38 -9.07 1.27 -2.46
N ASP A 39 -8.43 2.44 -2.55
CA ASP A 39 -9.11 3.68 -2.96
C ASP A 39 -9.26 3.72 -4.50
N PRO A 40 -10.47 3.87 -5.04
CA PRO A 40 -10.69 4.00 -6.49
C PRO A 40 -9.87 5.12 -7.15
N ASN A 41 -9.48 6.15 -6.39
CA ASN A 41 -8.70 7.28 -6.89
C ASN A 41 -7.22 6.97 -7.16
N ALA A 42 -6.73 5.82 -6.66
CA ALA A 42 -5.37 5.33 -6.82
C ALA A 42 -4.28 6.37 -6.48
N ILE A 43 -4.46 7.05 -5.34
CA ILE A 43 -3.55 8.12 -4.91
C ILE A 43 -2.15 7.56 -4.64
N ILE A 44 -2.07 6.35 -4.06
CA ILE A 44 -0.79 5.71 -3.72
C ILE A 44 -0.06 5.28 -5.00
N GLU A 45 -0.78 4.74 -5.98
CA GLU A 45 -0.24 4.37 -7.29
C GLU A 45 0.42 5.57 -7.99
N LYS A 46 -0.30 6.69 -8.08
CA LYS A 46 0.21 7.92 -8.70
C LYS A 46 1.43 8.46 -7.98
N TRP A 47 1.43 8.39 -6.65
CA TRP A 47 2.59 8.78 -5.84
C TRP A 47 3.81 7.87 -6.10
N ALA A 48 3.60 6.56 -6.16
CA ALA A 48 4.64 5.57 -6.46
C ALA A 48 5.26 5.79 -7.85
N GLN A 49 4.42 6.01 -8.88
CA GLN A 49 4.89 6.32 -10.24
C GLN A 49 5.71 7.62 -10.28
N LYS A 50 5.31 8.64 -9.51
CA LYS A 50 6.07 9.90 -9.42
C LYS A 50 7.47 9.69 -8.80
N ARG A 51 7.56 8.82 -7.79
CA ARG A 51 8.82 8.42 -7.15
C ARG A 51 9.74 7.69 -8.14
N GLU A 52 9.21 6.70 -8.84
CA GLU A 52 9.92 5.93 -9.87
C GLU A 52 10.48 6.85 -10.97
N ARG A 53 9.66 7.75 -11.53
CA ARG A 53 10.10 8.74 -12.53
C ARG A 53 11.21 9.67 -12.03
N ALA A 54 11.32 9.85 -10.71
CA ALA A 54 12.37 10.64 -10.09
C ALA A 54 13.60 9.81 -9.68
N GLY A 55 13.68 8.53 -10.07
CA GLY A 55 14.76 7.62 -9.70
C GLY A 55 14.77 7.25 -8.22
N ARG A 56 13.61 7.24 -7.56
CA ARG A 56 13.48 6.93 -6.13
C ARG A 56 12.65 5.67 -5.91
N ASP A 57 13.33 4.55 -5.80
CA ASP A 57 12.70 3.25 -5.56
C ASP A 57 11.93 3.21 -4.25
N LEU A 58 10.94 2.32 -4.16
CA LEU A 58 10.18 2.05 -2.95
C LEU A 58 10.74 0.83 -2.23
N PRO A 59 10.88 0.86 -0.89
CA PRO A 59 11.32 -0.31 -0.12
C PRO A 59 10.21 -1.35 0.06
N TYR A 60 9.05 -1.16 -0.57
CA TYR A 60 7.88 -2.03 -0.46
C TYR A 60 7.12 -2.11 -1.78
N ARG A 61 6.31 -3.17 -1.94
CA ARG A 61 5.45 -3.36 -3.11
C ARG A 61 4.14 -2.58 -2.94
N VAL A 62 3.64 -2.02 -4.04
CA VAL A 62 2.29 -1.44 -4.12
C VAL A 62 1.42 -2.31 -5.04
N ILE A 63 0.22 -2.65 -4.59
CA ILE A 63 -0.81 -3.34 -5.37
C ILE A 63 -2.01 -2.38 -5.48
N PRO A 64 -2.18 -1.70 -6.62
CA PRO A 64 -3.24 -0.72 -6.78
C PRO A 64 -4.55 -1.36 -7.22
N ARG A 65 -5.66 -0.85 -6.69
CA ARG A 65 -7.03 -1.08 -7.18
C ARG A 65 -7.39 -2.56 -7.44
N PRO A 66 -7.13 -3.50 -6.51
CA PRO A 66 -7.64 -4.85 -6.69
C PRO A 66 -9.17 -4.84 -6.68
N THR A 67 -9.77 -5.63 -7.56
CA THR A 67 -11.18 -6.02 -7.42
C THR A 67 -11.38 -6.81 -6.12
N GLN A 68 -12.63 -6.97 -5.68
CA GLN A 68 -12.94 -7.76 -4.49
C GLN A 68 -12.44 -9.21 -4.61
N ALA A 69 -12.57 -9.82 -5.79
CA ALA A 69 -12.08 -11.17 -6.05
C ALA A 69 -10.54 -11.23 -5.99
N GLU A 70 -9.86 -10.25 -6.60
CA GLU A 70 -8.40 -10.15 -6.57
C GLU A 70 -7.85 -9.85 -5.18
N MET A 71 -8.60 -9.15 -4.32
CA MET A 71 -8.16 -8.87 -2.96
C MET A 71 -7.97 -10.16 -2.16
N ILE A 72 -8.93 -11.08 -2.26
CA ILE A 72 -8.87 -12.39 -1.57
C ILE A 72 -7.67 -13.19 -2.07
N SER A 73 -7.51 -13.32 -3.39
CA SER A 73 -6.40 -14.08 -3.98
C SER A 73 -5.04 -13.44 -3.68
N THR A 74 -4.95 -12.10 -3.74
CA THR A 74 -3.75 -11.33 -3.38
C THR A 74 -3.33 -11.62 -1.93
N MET A 75 -4.27 -11.54 -0.98
CA MET A 75 -3.98 -11.82 0.42
C MET A 75 -3.51 -13.27 0.64
N ALA A 76 -4.15 -14.24 -0.03
CA ALA A 76 -3.76 -15.64 0.07
C ALA A 76 -2.35 -15.92 -0.49
N LEU A 77 -1.94 -15.22 -1.56
CA LEU A 77 -0.60 -15.32 -2.11
C LEU A 77 0.45 -14.72 -1.17
N LEU A 78 0.17 -13.55 -0.58
CA LEU A 78 1.07 -12.88 0.35
C LEU A 78 1.29 -13.68 1.64
N GLN A 79 0.31 -14.47 2.09
CA GLN A 79 0.46 -15.35 3.26
C GLN A 79 1.45 -16.50 3.05
N LYS A 80 1.65 -16.93 1.80
CA LYS A 80 2.53 -18.07 1.46
C LYS A 80 3.97 -17.65 1.19
N SER A 81 4.23 -16.34 1.15
CA SER A 81 5.51 -15.72 0.80
C SER A 81 6.35 -15.47 2.04
#